data_AF-G7YE86-F1
#
_entry.id   AF-G7YE86-F1
#
_cell.length_a   1.000
_cell.length_b   1.000
_cell.length_c   1.000
_cell.angle_alpha   90.00
_cell.angle_beta   90.00
_cell.angle_gamma   90.00
#
_symmetry.space_group_name_H-M   'P 1'
#
loop_
_entity.id
_entity.type
_entity.pdbx_description
1 polymer ?
#
loop_
_entity_poly.entity_id
_entity_poly.type
_entity_poly.pdbx_seq_one_letter_code
_entity_poly.pdbx_strand_id
1 'polypeptide(L)'
;MCIVLVADLWLEPIRSVSQCTINSAENTKPASSYFGANSNHSTLTYKRKSWNTMRITLRSLYASKEPVMYYLKADFDTYIIMENVRYMLELEDPKEPFLLGHIHEPGPYGDKISNSVGYVLSERALELIVTRGLDKKPECGETDRREDEQISLCAEAVGVKVRDSFDFLGKSRFSNVTINDLLGPYPNNTPRWYPEESDYTLPKYDLHKLPASPFLVSFSGIEATMMYVLEYLLYHLRPAGISHNWLNQAATKKP
;
A
#
# COMPACT_ATOMS: atom_id res chain seq x y z
N MET A 1 7.93 -2.87 13.82
CA MET A 1 6.89 -3.35 12.90
C MET A 1 7.54 -3.96 11.66
N CYS A 2 7.16 -5.18 11.26
CA CYS A 2 7.76 -5.89 10.12
C CYS A 2 6.74 -5.97 8.97
N ILE A 3 7.11 -5.42 7.81
CA ILE A 3 6.28 -5.30 6.61
C ILE A 3 7.06 -5.93 5.45
N VAL A 4 6.42 -6.81 4.69
CA VAL A 4 6.97 -7.34 3.43
C VAL A 4 6.32 -6.62 2.26
N LEU A 5 7.13 -6.02 1.39
CA LEU A 5 6.69 -5.51 0.11
C LEU A 5 6.55 -6.68 -0.87
N VAL A 6 5.33 -6.86 -1.37
CA VAL A 6 4.97 -7.77 -2.45
C VAL A 6 4.87 -6.91 -3.71
N ALA A 7 6.01 -6.68 -4.36
CA ALA A 7 6.08 -5.92 -5.59
C ALA A 7 5.95 -6.86 -6.81
N ASP A 8 5.14 -6.44 -7.78
CA ASP A 8 4.93 -7.18 -9.03
C ASP A 8 6.08 -6.93 -10.04
N LEU A 9 7.34 -7.19 -9.67
CA LEU A 9 8.48 -6.86 -10.55
C LEU A 9 9.58 -7.94 -10.63
N TRP A 10 9.78 -8.37 -11.87
CA TRP A 10 11.00 -8.93 -12.47
C TRP A 10 12.14 -7.90 -12.60
N LEU A 11 12.16 -6.84 -11.78
CA LEU A 11 13.31 -5.96 -11.73
C LEU A 11 14.33 -6.56 -10.78
N GLU A 12 15.55 -6.77 -11.28
CA GLU A 12 16.72 -7.10 -10.47
C GLU A 12 16.74 -6.30 -9.16
N PRO A 13 17.25 -6.91 -8.07
CA PRO A 13 16.96 -6.45 -6.72
C PRO A 13 17.43 -5.01 -6.54
N ILE A 14 16.47 -4.08 -6.46
CA ILE A 14 16.68 -2.89 -5.64
C ILE A 14 16.89 -3.46 -4.24
N ARG A 15 18.16 -3.56 -3.85
CA ARG A 15 18.61 -3.83 -2.49
C ARG A 15 18.21 -2.65 -1.62
N SER A 16 16.92 -2.46 -1.34
CA SER A 16 16.47 -1.54 -0.31
C SER A 16 15.75 -2.33 0.79
N VAL A 17 16.57 -2.68 1.78
CA VAL A 17 16.24 -2.70 3.21
C VAL A 17 14.81 -3.13 3.53
N SER A 18 14.62 -4.43 3.75
CA SER A 18 13.63 -4.88 4.71
C SER A 18 13.92 -4.12 6.02
N GLN A 19 13.03 -3.22 6.43
CA GLN A 19 13.14 -2.57 7.74
C GLN A 19 12.74 -3.51 8.90
N CYS A 20 12.85 -4.82 8.68
CA CYS A 20 13.12 -5.76 9.75
C CYS A 20 14.65 -5.80 9.77
N THR A 21 15.30 -4.92 10.53
CA THR A 21 16.76 -4.96 10.71
C THR A 21 17.14 -6.33 11.23
N ILE A 22 17.54 -7.21 10.32
CA ILE A 22 18.49 -8.27 10.62
C ILE A 22 19.84 -7.57 10.58
N ASN A 23 20.35 -7.22 11.75
CA ASN A 23 21.79 -7.14 11.96
C ASN A 23 22.34 -8.56 11.78
N SER A 24 22.50 -8.98 10.54
CA SER A 24 23.31 -10.12 10.14
C SER A 24 23.69 -9.87 8.69
N ALA A 25 24.92 -9.43 8.50
CA ALA A 25 25.60 -9.62 7.24
C ALA A 25 25.78 -11.13 7.03
N GLU A 26 24.72 -11.83 6.59
CA GLU A 26 24.78 -13.15 5.95
C GLU A 26 23.36 -13.62 5.60
N ASN A 27 23.13 -13.86 4.30
CA ASN A 27 22.05 -14.67 3.70
C ASN A 27 20.58 -14.22 3.82
N THR A 28 20.23 -13.06 3.27
CA THR A 28 18.85 -12.82 2.80
C THR A 28 18.65 -13.46 1.42
N LYS A 29 17.72 -14.42 1.32
CA LYS A 29 17.45 -15.13 0.06
C LYS A 29 16.72 -14.22 -0.94
N PRO A 30 17.02 -14.32 -2.25
CA PRO A 30 16.39 -13.49 -3.29
C PRO A 30 14.88 -13.78 -3.37
N ALA A 31 14.08 -12.82 -3.85
CA ALA A 31 12.62 -12.99 -4.03
C ALA A 31 12.26 -14.24 -4.85
N SER A 32 13.12 -14.64 -5.80
CA SER A 32 13.00 -15.87 -6.58
C SER A 32 13.05 -17.17 -5.75
N SER A 33 13.64 -17.14 -4.55
CA SER A 33 13.75 -18.30 -3.66
C SER A 33 12.45 -18.63 -2.91
N TYR A 34 11.52 -17.69 -2.81
CA TYR A 34 10.17 -17.94 -2.28
C TYR A 34 9.31 -18.72 -3.28
N PHE A 35 9.63 -18.63 -4.57
CA PHE A 35 9.04 -19.43 -5.64
C PHE A 35 9.80 -20.76 -5.73
N GLY A 36 9.41 -21.73 -4.88
CA GLY A 36 10.07 -23.03 -4.80
C GLY A 36 10.12 -23.75 -6.15
N ALA A 37 11.31 -24.25 -6.50
CA ALA A 37 11.62 -24.98 -7.73
C ALA A 37 10.90 -26.34 -7.90
N ASN A 38 9.92 -26.68 -7.05
CA ASN A 38 9.29 -28.02 -7.01
C ASN A 38 7.76 -28.02 -7.16
N SER A 39 7.13 -26.91 -7.56
CA SER A 39 5.79 -27.00 -8.12
C SER A 39 5.90 -27.32 -9.61
N ASN A 40 5.17 -28.32 -10.10
CA ASN A 40 4.97 -28.62 -11.53
C ASN A 40 4.20 -27.48 -12.25
N HIS A 41 4.68 -26.24 -12.10
CA HIS A 41 4.12 -25.00 -12.62
C HIS A 41 4.98 -24.46 -13.78
N SER A 42 5.73 -25.33 -14.45
CA SER A 42 6.65 -25.04 -15.55
C SER A 42 6.00 -24.44 -16.82
N THR A 43 4.72 -24.07 -16.76
CA THR A 43 3.95 -23.43 -17.84
C THR A 43 2.96 -22.36 -17.34
N LEU A 44 3.15 -21.78 -16.16
CA LEU A 44 2.34 -20.62 -15.75
C LEU A 44 2.97 -19.32 -16.27
N THR A 45 2.38 -18.77 -17.33
CA THR A 45 2.64 -17.40 -17.80
C THR A 45 2.24 -16.42 -16.71
N TYR A 46 3.23 -15.80 -16.06
CA TYR A 46 3.01 -14.76 -15.07
C TYR A 46 2.25 -13.57 -15.68
N LYS A 47 1.13 -13.19 -15.07
CA LYS A 47 0.30 -12.06 -15.52
C LYS A 47 0.06 -11.14 -14.34
N ARG A 48 0.62 -9.92 -14.39
CA ARG A 48 0.72 -8.95 -13.27
C ARG A 48 -0.57 -8.73 -12.48
N LYS A 49 -1.74 -8.78 -13.13
CA LYS A 49 -3.05 -8.52 -12.51
C LYS A 49 -3.97 -9.74 -12.54
N SER A 50 -3.40 -10.93 -12.65
CA SER A 50 -4.14 -12.19 -12.69
C SER A 50 -4.28 -12.77 -11.28
N TRP A 51 -5.51 -13.12 -10.92
CA TRP A 51 -5.79 -13.80 -9.67
C TRP A 51 -4.98 -15.09 -9.50
N ASN A 52 -4.81 -15.88 -10.57
CA ASN A 52 -4.02 -17.11 -10.49
C ASN A 52 -2.56 -16.86 -10.11
N THR A 53 -1.96 -15.77 -10.61
CA THR A 53 -0.61 -15.36 -10.21
C THR A 53 -0.59 -14.99 -8.72
N MET A 54 -1.59 -14.23 -8.26
CA MET A 54 -1.68 -13.84 -6.85
C MET A 54 -1.88 -15.03 -5.91
N ARG A 55 -2.67 -16.04 -6.30
CA ARG A 55 -2.82 -17.29 -5.51
C ARG A 55 -1.49 -17.99 -5.25
N ILE A 56 -0.61 -18.03 -6.25
CA ILE A 56 0.73 -18.62 -6.12
C ILE A 56 1.56 -17.80 -5.13
N THR A 57 1.55 -16.47 -5.28
CA THR A 57 2.25 -15.54 -4.38
C THR A 57 1.78 -15.68 -2.93
N LEU A 58 0.46 -15.69 -2.67
CA LEU A 58 -0.10 -15.84 -1.33
C LEU A 58 0.29 -17.17 -0.67
N ARG A 59 0.25 -18.28 -1.43
CA ARG A 59 0.71 -19.58 -0.93
C ARG A 59 2.19 -19.57 -0.57
N SER A 60 3.01 -18.96 -1.43
CA SER A 60 4.46 -18.83 -1.22
C SER A 60 4.78 -18.02 0.03
N LEU A 61 4.13 -16.87 0.20
CA LEU A 61 4.28 -16.02 1.39
C LEU A 61 3.87 -16.78 2.66
N TYR A 62 2.73 -17.48 2.65
CA TYR A 62 2.28 -18.25 3.80
C TYR A 62 3.22 -19.44 4.11
N ALA A 63 3.75 -20.11 3.09
CA ALA A 63 4.68 -21.23 3.24
C ALA A 63 6.05 -20.81 3.79
N SER A 64 6.46 -19.55 3.63
CA SER A 64 7.73 -19.05 4.14
C SER A 64 7.87 -19.14 5.66
N LYS A 65 6.74 -19.07 6.39
CA LYS A 65 6.68 -19.04 7.86
C LYS A 65 7.54 -17.94 8.52
N GLU A 66 7.89 -16.91 7.77
CA GLU A 66 8.61 -15.75 8.30
C GLU A 66 7.71 -14.97 9.28
N PRO A 67 8.26 -14.39 10.37
CA PRO A 67 7.50 -13.63 11.36
C PRO A 67 7.14 -12.22 10.83
N VAL A 68 6.30 -12.18 9.81
CA VAL A 68 5.86 -10.96 9.12
C VAL A 68 4.48 -10.56 9.62
N MET A 69 4.30 -9.28 9.97
CA MET A 69 3.04 -8.78 10.52
C MET A 69 2.09 -8.24 9.44
N TYR A 70 2.64 -7.63 8.39
CA TYR A 70 1.85 -7.07 7.29
C TYR A 70 2.50 -7.31 5.93
N TYR A 71 1.68 -7.49 4.91
CA TYR A 71 2.09 -7.70 3.52
C TYR A 71 1.53 -6.57 2.66
N LEU A 72 2.40 -5.78 2.04
CA LEU A 72 2.03 -4.63 1.23
C LEU A 72 2.17 -4.98 -0.24
N LYS A 73 1.06 -5.01 -0.98
CA LYS A 73 1.07 -5.15 -2.44
C LYS A 73 1.25 -3.80 -3.11
N ALA A 74 2.09 -3.72 -4.14
CA ALA A 74 2.31 -2.51 -4.94
C ALA A 74 2.45 -2.81 -6.44
N ASP A 75 1.93 -1.93 -7.32
CA ASP A 75 2.18 -1.97 -8.76
C ASP A 75 3.48 -1.20 -9.11
N PHE A 76 3.99 -1.41 -10.34
CA PHE A 76 5.23 -0.79 -10.84
C PHE A 76 5.14 0.74 -11.03
N ASP A 77 3.93 1.30 -11.03
CA ASP A 77 3.63 2.72 -11.16
C ASP A 77 3.02 3.32 -9.88
N THR A 78 3.07 2.58 -8.76
CA THR A 78 2.66 3.05 -7.44
C THR A 78 3.85 3.63 -6.68
N TYR A 79 3.76 4.88 -6.22
CA TYR A 79 4.71 5.44 -5.27
C TYR A 79 4.16 5.30 -3.85
N ILE A 80 4.97 4.79 -2.91
CA ILE A 80 4.55 4.49 -1.53
C ILE A 80 5.47 5.20 -0.53
N ILE A 81 4.86 5.90 0.42
CA ILE A 81 5.55 6.57 1.52
C ILE A 81 5.55 5.63 2.73
N MET A 82 6.65 4.92 2.96
CA MET A 82 6.73 3.84 3.95
C MET A 82 6.55 4.32 5.39
N GLU A 83 6.96 5.56 5.69
CA GLU A 83 6.73 6.22 6.98
C GLU A 83 5.24 6.38 7.25
N ASN A 84 4.46 6.73 6.24
CA ASN A 84 3.01 6.88 6.37
C ASN A 84 2.32 5.51 6.44
N VAL A 85 2.82 4.49 5.72
CA VAL A 85 2.38 3.09 5.90
C VAL A 85 2.56 2.68 7.37
N ARG A 86 3.74 2.98 7.95
CA ARG A 86 4.03 2.63 9.33
C ARG A 86 3.13 3.36 10.31
N TYR A 87 3.01 4.67 10.16
CA TYR A 87 2.14 5.46 11.01
C TYR A 87 0.68 4.98 10.96
N MET A 88 0.19 4.62 9.78
CA MET A 88 -1.15 4.06 9.60
C MET A 88 -1.33 2.71 10.32
N LEU A 89 -0.35 1.80 10.21
CA LEU A 89 -0.43 0.46 10.78
C LEU A 89 -0.13 0.39 12.28
N GLU A 90 0.43 1.44 12.87
CA GLU A 90 0.73 1.50 14.32
C GLU A 90 -0.53 1.28 15.19
N LEU A 91 -1.70 1.66 14.68
CA LEU A 91 -2.99 1.50 15.37
C LEU A 91 -3.71 0.19 15.03
N GLU A 92 -3.11 -0.67 14.21
CA GLU A 92 -3.75 -1.88 13.68
C GLU A 92 -3.15 -3.13 14.33
N ASP A 93 -3.99 -4.10 14.70
CA ASP A 93 -3.51 -5.40 15.21
C ASP A 93 -3.27 -6.37 14.03
N PRO A 94 -2.05 -6.89 13.81
CA PRO A 94 -1.78 -7.84 12.73
C PRO A 94 -2.51 -9.19 12.90
N LYS A 95 -3.01 -9.48 14.11
CA LYS A 95 -3.82 -10.67 14.41
C LYS A 95 -5.30 -10.48 14.07
N GLU A 96 -5.74 -9.26 13.82
CA GLU A 96 -7.08 -8.98 13.31
C GLU A 96 -7.11 -9.13 11.78
N PRO A 97 -8.10 -9.83 11.21
CA PRO A 97 -8.13 -10.12 9.78
C PRO A 97 -8.64 -8.93 8.98
N PHE A 98 -7.72 -8.16 8.41
CA PHE A 98 -8.06 -7.05 7.52
C PHE A 98 -7.27 -7.01 6.20
N LEU A 99 -7.91 -6.40 5.20
CA LEU A 99 -7.36 -5.97 3.92
C LEU A 99 -7.61 -4.45 3.79
N LEU A 100 -6.55 -3.65 3.78
CA LEU A 100 -6.61 -2.20 3.89
C LEU A 100 -6.04 -1.52 2.64
N GLY A 101 -6.76 -0.57 2.06
CA GLY A 101 -6.29 0.17 0.88
C GLY A 101 -7.27 1.24 0.43
N HIS A 102 -7.54 1.31 -0.87
CA HIS A 102 -8.58 2.17 -1.44
C HIS A 102 -9.75 1.35 -2.00
N ILE A 103 -10.98 1.60 -1.57
CA ILE A 103 -12.18 1.02 -2.16
C ILE A 103 -12.57 1.84 -3.39
N HIS A 104 -12.40 1.24 -4.56
CA HIS A 104 -12.77 1.87 -5.84
C HIS A 104 -14.25 1.67 -6.18
N GLU A 105 -14.82 0.53 -5.80
CA GLU A 105 -16.20 0.16 -6.11
C GLU A 105 -16.87 -0.37 -4.83
N PRO A 106 -17.52 0.50 -4.05
CA PRO A 106 -18.39 0.06 -2.96
C PRO A 106 -19.69 -0.49 -3.56
N GLY A 107 -20.19 -1.60 -3.03
CA GLY A 107 -21.38 -2.21 -3.61
C GLY A 107 -22.06 -3.29 -2.79
N PRO A 108 -23.28 -3.70 -3.18
CA PRO A 108 -24.06 -4.74 -2.49
C PRO A 108 -23.41 -6.14 -2.58
N TYR A 109 -22.36 -6.29 -3.38
CA TYR A 109 -21.63 -7.54 -3.59
C TYR A 109 -20.22 -7.50 -2.98
N GLY A 110 -19.99 -6.62 -2.00
CA GLY A 110 -18.71 -6.46 -1.33
C GLY A 110 -17.95 -5.22 -1.78
N ASP A 111 -17.05 -4.75 -0.90
CA ASP A 111 -16.18 -3.62 -1.19
C ASP A 111 -14.96 -4.10 -1.98
N LYS A 112 -14.71 -3.50 -3.14
CA LYS A 112 -13.57 -3.86 -3.99
C LYS A 112 -12.42 -2.91 -3.81
N ILE A 113 -11.30 -3.45 -3.34
CA ILE A 113 -10.05 -2.71 -3.24
C ILE A 113 -9.48 -2.43 -4.63
N SER A 114 -8.70 -1.36 -4.76
CA SER A 114 -7.99 -1.02 -5.99
C SER A 114 -6.57 -1.56 -5.97
N ASN A 115 -6.14 -2.27 -7.03
CA ASN A 115 -4.73 -2.66 -7.16
C ASN A 115 -3.79 -1.51 -7.53
N SER A 116 -4.29 -0.41 -8.13
CA SER A 116 -3.44 0.62 -8.74
C SER A 116 -2.64 1.42 -7.72
N VAL A 117 -3.16 1.51 -6.50
CA VAL A 117 -2.57 2.29 -5.39
C VAL A 117 -1.98 1.39 -4.31
N GLY A 118 -1.97 0.08 -4.54
CA GLY A 118 -1.55 -0.91 -3.56
C GLY A 118 -2.53 -1.09 -2.39
N TYR A 119 -2.26 -2.12 -1.60
CA TYR A 119 -3.05 -2.46 -0.42
C TYR A 119 -2.23 -3.30 0.56
N VAL A 120 -2.69 -3.40 1.81
CA VAL A 120 -2.03 -4.13 2.90
C VAL A 120 -2.91 -5.28 3.39
N LEU A 121 -2.33 -6.47 3.51
CA LEU A 121 -2.91 -7.58 4.26
C LEU A 121 -2.25 -7.66 5.64
N SER A 122 -3.07 -7.92 6.66
CA SER A 122 -2.59 -8.41 7.96
C SER A 122 -2.07 -9.85 7.87
N GLU A 123 -1.23 -10.27 8.82
CA GLU A 123 -0.81 -11.65 9.00
C GLU A 123 -2.01 -12.59 9.05
N ARG A 124 -3.02 -12.25 9.87
CA ARG A 124 -4.22 -13.07 10.01
C ARG A 124 -5.02 -13.16 8.71
N ALA A 125 -5.10 -12.08 7.93
CA ALA A 125 -5.79 -12.12 6.64
C ALA A 125 -5.14 -13.09 5.67
N LEU A 126 -3.80 -13.06 5.55
CA LEU A 126 -3.08 -14.01 4.69
C LEU A 126 -3.36 -15.47 5.11
N GLU A 127 -3.27 -15.77 6.41
CA GLU A 127 -3.55 -17.11 6.93
C GLU A 127 -4.97 -17.57 6.56
N LEU A 128 -5.99 -16.73 6.79
CA LEU A 128 -7.38 -17.09 6.49
C LEU A 128 -7.61 -17.30 4.99
N ILE A 129 -7.09 -16.40 4.15
CA ILE A 129 -7.24 -16.49 2.70
C ILE A 129 -6.62 -17.80 2.19
N VAL A 130 -5.41 -18.14 2.63
CA VAL A 130 -4.71 -19.35 2.16
C VAL A 130 -5.35 -20.62 2.74
N THR A 131 -5.60 -20.68 4.05
CA THR A 131 -6.01 -21.93 4.71
C THR A 131 -7.50 -22.21 4.63
N ARG A 132 -8.34 -21.16 4.49
CA ARG A 132 -9.80 -21.27 4.47
C ARG A 132 -10.43 -20.78 3.16
N GLY A 133 -9.70 -20.09 2.31
CA GLY A 133 -10.19 -19.50 1.06
C GLY A 133 -9.80 -20.29 -0.18
N LEU A 134 -8.54 -20.17 -0.62
CA LEU A 134 -8.03 -20.48 -1.97
C LEU A 134 -8.53 -21.79 -2.62
N ASP A 135 -8.72 -22.85 -1.83
CA ASP A 135 -9.13 -24.18 -2.31
C ASP A 135 -10.43 -24.69 -1.65
N LYS A 136 -11.06 -23.86 -0.82
CA LYS A 136 -12.21 -24.24 0.01
C LYS A 136 -13.44 -23.38 -0.22
N LYS A 137 -13.27 -22.22 -0.89
CA LYS A 137 -14.34 -21.26 -1.19
C LYS A 137 -14.43 -21.03 -2.69
N PRO A 138 -15.63 -21.11 -3.30
CA PRO A 138 -15.80 -20.81 -4.71
C PRO A 138 -15.40 -19.36 -5.05
N GLU A 139 -15.57 -18.42 -4.12
CA GLU A 139 -15.15 -17.02 -4.23
C GLU A 139 -13.63 -16.84 -4.27
N CYS A 140 -12.85 -17.88 -4.02
CA CYS A 140 -11.39 -17.87 -4.10
C CYS A 140 -10.84 -18.78 -5.21
N GLY A 141 -11.74 -19.38 -6.00
CA GLY A 141 -11.41 -20.41 -6.99
C GLY A 141 -10.43 -19.92 -8.07
N GLU A 142 -9.81 -20.86 -8.77
CA GLU A 142 -8.87 -20.53 -9.85
C GLU A 142 -9.62 -19.85 -11.00
N THR A 143 -9.17 -18.65 -11.37
CA THR A 143 -9.77 -17.86 -12.45
C THR A 143 -8.76 -16.86 -13.00
N ASP A 144 -8.91 -16.47 -14.27
CA ASP A 144 -8.09 -15.40 -14.87
C ASP A 144 -8.77 -14.01 -14.76
N ARG A 145 -9.67 -13.86 -13.77
CA ARG A 145 -10.23 -12.56 -13.39
C ARG A 145 -9.15 -11.63 -12.81
N ARG A 146 -9.51 -10.35 -12.73
CA ARG A 146 -8.66 -9.33 -12.15
C ARG A 146 -8.36 -9.65 -10.69
N GLU A 147 -7.10 -9.49 -10.33
CA GLU A 147 -6.57 -9.79 -9.00
C GLU A 147 -7.26 -8.98 -7.89
N ASP A 148 -7.47 -7.68 -8.08
CA ASP A 148 -8.06 -6.77 -7.10
C ASP A 148 -9.51 -7.08 -6.75
N GLU A 149 -10.31 -7.39 -7.76
CA GLU A 149 -11.69 -7.84 -7.57
C GLU A 149 -11.73 -9.17 -6.82
N GLN A 150 -10.86 -10.12 -7.21
CA GLN A 150 -10.92 -11.48 -6.69
C GLN A 150 -10.33 -11.62 -5.28
N ILE A 151 -9.27 -10.87 -4.95
CA ILE A 151 -8.72 -10.84 -3.59
C ILE A 151 -9.75 -10.28 -2.61
N SER A 152 -10.50 -9.24 -3.01
CA SER A 152 -11.53 -8.61 -2.17
C SER A 152 -12.66 -9.60 -1.88
N LEU A 153 -13.21 -10.24 -2.91
CA LEU A 153 -14.25 -11.27 -2.76
C LEU A 153 -13.80 -12.45 -1.91
N CYS A 154 -12.57 -12.93 -2.16
CA CYS A 154 -12.01 -14.04 -1.41
C CYS A 154 -11.79 -13.68 0.07
N ALA A 155 -11.29 -12.47 0.35
CA ALA A 155 -11.09 -11.95 1.70
C ALA A 155 -12.41 -11.91 2.48
N GLU A 156 -13.46 -11.30 1.92
CA GLU A 156 -14.77 -11.24 2.56
C GLU A 156 -15.37 -12.64 2.81
N ALA A 157 -15.22 -13.56 1.86
CA ALA A 157 -15.73 -14.94 1.96
C ALA A 157 -15.09 -15.75 3.11
N VAL A 158 -13.92 -15.35 3.59
CA VAL A 158 -13.24 -15.95 4.76
C VAL A 158 -13.30 -15.08 6.02
N GLY A 159 -14.09 -14.01 6.00
CA GLY A 159 -14.30 -13.11 7.14
C GLY A 159 -13.18 -12.10 7.36
N VAL A 160 -12.37 -11.81 6.34
CA VAL A 160 -11.40 -10.71 6.37
C VAL A 160 -12.13 -9.41 6.05
N LYS A 161 -11.93 -8.38 6.88
CA LYS A 161 -12.54 -7.07 6.69
C LYS A 161 -11.80 -6.28 5.61
N VAL A 162 -12.44 -6.07 4.46
CA VAL A 162 -11.96 -5.15 3.41
C VAL A 162 -12.41 -3.74 3.77
N ARG A 163 -11.51 -2.76 3.73
CA ARG A 163 -11.83 -1.36 4.05
C ARG A 163 -10.86 -0.34 3.49
N ASP A 164 -11.35 0.89 3.38
CA ASP A 164 -10.55 2.08 3.16
C ASP A 164 -9.69 2.45 4.38
N SER A 165 -8.63 3.22 4.12
CA SER A 165 -7.87 3.95 5.14
C SER A 165 -8.06 5.45 5.00
N PHE A 166 -8.68 6.06 6.01
CA PHE A 166 -8.85 7.51 6.11
C PHE A 166 -7.96 8.08 7.22
N ASP A 167 -7.46 9.30 7.02
CA ASP A 167 -6.79 10.06 8.07
C ASP A 167 -7.80 10.76 9.00
N PHE A 168 -7.29 11.50 9.99
CA PHE A 168 -8.12 12.24 10.94
C PHE A 168 -8.87 13.44 10.31
N LEU A 169 -8.55 13.81 9.07
CA LEU A 169 -9.24 14.83 8.29
C LEU A 169 -10.35 14.21 7.41
N GLY A 170 -10.54 12.89 7.47
CA GLY A 170 -11.47 12.16 6.60
C GLY A 170 -11.00 12.02 5.15
N LYS A 171 -9.72 12.26 4.86
CA LYS A 171 -9.13 12.12 3.53
C LYS A 171 -8.54 10.72 3.37
N SER A 172 -8.71 10.12 2.18
CA SER A 172 -8.14 8.80 1.91
C SER A 172 -6.61 8.86 1.96
N ARG A 173 -6.00 7.84 2.57
CA ARG A 173 -4.55 7.64 2.58
C ARG A 173 -4.06 6.89 1.33
N PHE A 174 -4.93 6.14 0.65
CA PHE A 174 -4.62 5.50 -0.63
C PHE A 174 -5.40 6.24 -1.73
N SER A 175 -4.71 6.96 -2.62
CA SER A 175 -5.38 7.82 -3.61
C SER A 175 -5.30 7.24 -5.01
N ASN A 176 -6.46 6.89 -5.58
CA ASN A 176 -6.59 6.48 -6.99
C ASN A 176 -6.57 7.66 -7.98
N VAL A 177 -6.36 8.87 -7.48
CA VAL A 177 -6.21 10.07 -8.28
C VAL A 177 -4.73 10.20 -8.64
N THR A 178 -4.44 10.46 -9.91
CA THR A 178 -3.04 10.65 -10.36
C THR A 178 -2.42 11.85 -9.64
N ILE A 179 -1.10 11.87 -9.43
CA ILE A 179 -0.46 13.02 -8.77
C ILE A 179 -0.69 14.34 -9.53
N ASN A 180 -0.82 14.28 -10.86
CA ASN A 180 -1.13 15.43 -11.69
C ASN A 180 -2.55 15.94 -11.45
N ASP A 181 -3.53 15.06 -11.26
CA ASP A 181 -4.88 15.46 -10.88
C ASP A 181 -4.96 15.84 -9.40
N LEU A 182 -4.10 15.30 -8.56
CA LEU A 182 -4.11 15.59 -7.14
C LEU A 182 -3.49 16.97 -6.84
N LEU A 183 -2.38 17.29 -7.50
CA LEU A 183 -1.55 18.46 -7.19
C LEU A 183 -1.41 19.45 -8.35
N GLY A 184 -1.73 19.05 -9.58
CA GLY A 184 -1.68 19.91 -10.75
C GLY A 184 -2.84 20.90 -10.81
N PRO A 185 -2.88 21.77 -11.82
CA PRO A 185 -3.95 22.74 -11.97
C PRO A 185 -5.29 22.07 -12.32
N TYR A 186 -6.38 22.77 -12.04
CA TYR A 186 -7.69 22.48 -12.61
C TYR A 186 -7.66 22.65 -14.15
N PRO A 187 -8.64 22.11 -14.89
CA PRO A 187 -8.69 22.23 -16.36
C PRO A 187 -8.71 23.67 -16.90
N ASN A 188 -9.16 24.64 -16.09
CA ASN A 188 -9.12 26.08 -16.36
C ASN A 188 -7.75 26.73 -16.00
N ASN A 189 -6.73 25.92 -15.76
CA ASN A 189 -5.36 26.31 -15.41
C ASN A 189 -5.21 27.03 -14.05
N THR A 190 -6.18 26.89 -13.15
CA THR A 190 -6.05 27.39 -11.77
C THR A 190 -5.38 26.33 -10.89
N PRO A 191 -4.29 26.62 -10.15
CA PRO A 191 -3.77 25.72 -9.12
C PRO A 191 -4.86 25.09 -8.24
N ARG A 192 -4.85 23.77 -8.08
CA ARG A 192 -5.76 23.07 -7.13
C ARG A 192 -5.50 23.43 -5.68
N TRP A 193 -4.29 23.90 -5.43
CA TRP A 193 -3.87 24.52 -4.19
C TRP A 193 -3.56 25.98 -4.50
N TYR A 194 -4.49 26.87 -4.16
CA TYR A 194 -4.22 28.31 -4.14
C TYR A 194 -3.99 28.72 -2.70
N PRO A 195 -2.74 29.00 -2.31
CA PRO A 195 -2.49 29.71 -1.09
C PRO A 195 -2.80 31.19 -1.33
N GLU A 196 -4.07 31.57 -1.45
CA GLU A 196 -4.42 33.00 -1.53
C GLU A 196 -4.02 33.77 -0.25
N GLU A 197 -3.54 33.07 0.79
CA GLU A 197 -3.16 33.64 2.09
C GLU A 197 -1.99 32.91 2.78
N SER A 198 -1.16 32.10 2.08
CA SER A 198 0.00 31.51 2.77
C SER A 198 1.13 32.52 2.86
N ASP A 199 1.13 33.28 3.95
CA ASP A 199 2.40 33.75 4.48
C ASP A 199 3.22 32.52 4.84
N TYR A 200 4.15 32.13 3.95
CA TYR A 200 5.07 31.00 4.16
C TYR A 200 5.94 31.19 5.41
N THR A 201 5.90 32.36 6.04
CA THR A 201 6.58 32.65 7.31
C THR A 201 5.72 32.35 8.55
N LEU A 202 4.41 32.04 8.38
CA LEU A 202 3.53 31.72 9.50
C LEU A 202 3.39 30.19 9.70
N PRO A 203 3.63 29.68 10.92
CA PRO A 203 3.64 28.24 11.22
C PRO A 203 2.24 27.57 11.27
N LYS A 204 1.18 28.21 10.77
CA LYS A 204 -0.20 27.74 10.91
C LYS A 204 -0.86 27.52 9.54
N TYR A 205 -0.40 26.48 8.86
CA TYR A 205 -1.00 26.04 7.60
C TYR A 205 -2.27 25.20 7.88
N ASP A 206 -3.38 25.54 7.23
CA ASP A 206 -4.63 24.80 7.34
C ASP A 206 -4.59 23.53 6.48
N LEU A 207 -4.36 22.38 7.13
CA LEU A 207 -4.27 21.08 6.47
C LEU A 207 -5.57 20.66 5.77
N HIS A 208 -6.73 21.20 6.16
CA HIS A 208 -7.99 20.87 5.50
C HIS A 208 -8.02 21.36 4.05
N LYS A 209 -7.30 22.45 3.75
CA LYS A 209 -7.18 23.03 2.41
C LYS A 209 -6.27 22.23 1.48
N LEU A 210 -5.54 21.24 1.98
CA LEU A 210 -4.76 20.35 1.12
C LEU A 210 -5.68 19.54 0.20
N PRO A 211 -5.35 19.39 -1.09
CA PRO A 211 -6.14 18.58 -2.01
C PRO A 211 -6.10 17.08 -1.67
N ALA A 212 -5.10 16.65 -0.89
CA ALA A 212 -4.87 15.26 -0.48
C ALA A 212 -4.64 15.16 1.03
N SER A 213 -4.66 13.92 1.55
CA SER A 213 -4.21 13.65 2.91
C SER A 213 -2.76 14.12 3.11
N PRO A 214 -2.42 14.85 4.19
CA PRO A 214 -1.03 15.05 4.57
C PRO A 214 -0.32 13.75 5.00
N PHE A 215 -1.08 12.67 5.24
CA PHE A 215 -0.61 11.32 5.55
C PHE A 215 -0.89 10.35 4.41
N LEU A 216 -0.82 10.84 3.17
CA LEU A 216 -0.99 10.01 1.98
C LEU A 216 0.03 8.86 2.01
N VAL A 217 -0.46 7.64 1.93
CA VAL A 217 0.33 6.40 1.90
C VAL A 217 0.80 6.11 0.50
N SER A 218 -0.09 6.23 -0.48
CA SER A 218 0.23 5.87 -1.86
C SER A 218 -0.66 6.56 -2.90
N PHE A 219 -0.14 6.59 -4.12
CA PHE A 219 -0.81 7.08 -5.31
C PHE A 219 -0.21 6.43 -6.56
N SER A 220 -0.99 6.39 -7.64
CA SER A 220 -0.68 5.64 -8.87
C SER A 220 -0.34 6.52 -10.07
N GLY A 221 0.06 5.90 -11.18
CA GLY A 221 0.32 6.60 -12.44
C GLY A 221 1.62 7.41 -12.43
N ILE A 222 2.62 6.95 -11.68
CA ILE A 222 3.91 7.61 -11.58
C ILE A 222 4.91 6.99 -12.54
N GLU A 223 5.43 7.81 -13.45
CA GLU A 223 6.52 7.42 -14.32
C GLU A 223 7.81 7.22 -13.53
N ALA A 224 8.68 6.30 -13.99
CA ALA A 224 9.93 5.97 -13.30
C ALA A 224 10.78 7.21 -12.96
N THR A 225 10.91 8.16 -13.88
CA THR A 225 11.66 9.42 -13.64
C THR A 225 11.05 10.22 -12.50
N MET A 226 9.72 10.32 -12.45
CA MET A 226 9.01 11.06 -11.40
C MET A 226 9.17 10.39 -10.03
N MET A 227 9.28 9.05 -9.96
CA MET A 227 9.60 8.36 -8.70
C MET A 227 10.93 8.84 -8.10
N TYR A 228 11.98 8.98 -8.91
CA TYR A 228 13.27 9.50 -8.45
C TYR A 228 13.19 10.98 -8.01
N VAL A 229 12.41 11.79 -8.72
CA VAL A 229 12.16 13.18 -8.34
C VAL A 229 11.45 13.26 -6.99
N LEU A 230 10.40 12.46 -6.79
CA LEU A 230 9.67 12.39 -5.51
C LEU A 230 10.58 11.92 -4.38
N GLU A 231 11.40 10.90 -4.60
CA GLU A 231 12.37 10.41 -3.62
C GLU A 231 13.34 11.52 -3.19
N TYR A 232 13.89 12.25 -4.17
CA TYR A 232 14.76 13.38 -3.90
C TYR A 232 14.05 14.48 -3.10
N LEU A 233 12.85 14.89 -3.52
CA LEU A 233 12.11 15.98 -2.88
C LEU A 233 11.64 15.63 -1.46
N LEU A 234 11.24 14.38 -1.22
CA LEU A 234 10.70 13.95 0.08
C LEU A 234 11.79 13.59 1.09
N TYR A 235 12.88 12.96 0.65
CA TYR A 235 13.86 12.37 1.59
C TYR A 235 15.27 12.97 1.51
N HIS A 236 15.64 13.61 0.41
CA HIS A 236 17.00 14.13 0.22
C HIS A 236 17.09 15.66 0.29
N LEU A 237 16.11 16.37 -0.26
CA LEU A 237 16.06 17.82 -0.23
C LEU A 237 15.81 18.31 1.21
N ARG A 238 16.69 19.19 1.69
CA ARG A 238 16.56 19.83 3.01
C ARG A 238 16.54 21.34 2.85
N PRO A 239 15.38 21.95 2.57
CA PRO A 239 15.26 23.40 2.48
C PRO A 239 15.63 24.01 3.85
N ALA A 240 16.54 24.98 3.85
CA ALA A 240 16.95 25.64 5.08
C ALA A 240 15.76 26.41 5.68
N GLY A 241 15.53 26.23 6.99
CA GLY A 241 14.51 26.98 7.74
C GLY A 241 13.11 26.35 7.76
N ILE A 242 12.85 25.24 7.07
CA ILE A 242 11.55 24.53 7.14
C ILE A 242 11.58 23.48 8.25
N SER A 243 10.59 23.55 9.16
CA SER A 243 10.37 22.55 10.21
C SER A 243 8.88 22.20 10.28
N HIS A 244 8.56 20.91 10.23
CA HIS A 244 7.18 20.41 10.34
C HIS A 244 6.90 19.97 11.79
N ASN A 245 6.53 20.91 12.66
CA ASN A 245 6.18 20.61 14.05
C ASN A 245 4.70 20.24 14.19
N TRP A 246 4.36 18.97 13.97
CA TRP A 246 2.98 18.45 14.02
C TRP A 246 2.60 17.85 15.39
N LEU A 247 3.58 17.35 16.16
CA LEU A 247 3.35 16.60 17.41
C LEU A 247 2.75 17.41 18.59
N ASN A 248 2.77 18.75 18.53
CA ASN A 248 2.31 19.58 19.64
C ASN A 248 0.79 19.87 19.63
N GLN A 249 0.06 19.55 18.55
CA GLN A 249 -1.36 19.89 18.46
C GLN A 249 -2.28 18.81 19.06
N ALA A 250 -1.88 17.53 19.04
CA ALA A 250 -2.67 16.44 19.64
C ALA A 250 -2.59 16.41 21.18
N ALA A 251 -1.52 16.94 21.78
CA ALA A 251 -1.30 16.92 23.22
C ALA A 251 -2.12 17.97 24.01
N THR A 252 -2.80 18.90 23.32
CA THR A 252 -3.56 19.99 23.97
C THR A 252 -5.04 19.70 24.20
N LYS A 253 -5.51 18.49 23.83
CA LYS A 253 -6.83 17.99 24.23
C LYS A 253 -6.69 16.81 25.18
N LYS A 254 -6.26 17.08 26.41
CA LYS A 254 -6.67 16.29 27.57
C LYS A 254 -7.71 17.10 28.36
N PRO A 255 -8.81 16.47 28.79
CA PRO A 255 -9.88 17.14 29.54
C PRO A 255 -9.38 17.72 30.88
#